data_AF-A0A4S8KSA4-F1
#
_entry.id   AF-A0A4S8KSA4-F1
#
_cell.length_a   1.000
_cell.length_b   1.000
_cell.length_c   1.000
_cell.angle_alpha   90.00
_cell.angle_beta   90.00
_cell.angle_gamma   90.00
#
_symmetry.space_group_name_H-M   'P 1'
#
loop_
_entity.id
_entity.type
_entity.pdbx_description
1 polymer ?
#
loop_
_entity_poly.entity_id
_entity_poly.type
_entity_poly.pdbx_seq_one_letter_code
_entity_poly.pdbx_strand_id
1 'polypeptide(L)'
;MLSEILTKEESTLDDELSKLYGNVDPHAYHCRDALKVYTDGSCDDPRSPHPKAGAGVFFGPNNPLNCSRRVSGEQTNARAELYAVLVALQRAPRDRALEINTDSEYVIKSLTFYAPMQSMCGWKCANGDLLRSIVSWIRSRPAPLSLVWVKGHAGNIHNEEADRLAKLG
;
A
#
# COMPACT_ATOMS: atom_id res chain seq x y z
N MET A 1 -24.21 6.65 42.43
CA MET A 1 -24.33 5.62 41.39
C MET A 1 -24.59 6.29 40.03
N LEU A 2 -23.71 7.19 39.60
CA LEU A 2 -23.68 7.79 38.26
C LEU A 2 -22.23 8.13 37.85
N SER A 3 -21.25 7.46 38.47
CA SER A 3 -19.82 7.76 38.35
C SER A 3 -19.04 6.70 37.57
N GLU A 4 -19.71 5.86 36.78
CA GLU A 4 -19.05 4.67 36.20
C GLU A 4 -19.40 4.33 34.75
N ILE A 5 -20.11 5.18 34.00
CA ILE A 5 -20.43 4.85 32.61
C ILE A 5 -20.32 6.08 31.73
N LEU A 6 -19.22 6.14 30.96
CA LEU A 6 -18.93 6.94 29.75
C LEU A 6 -17.59 7.70 29.78
N THR A 7 -16.50 7.04 30.18
CA THR A 7 -15.19 7.29 29.58
C THR A 7 -14.97 6.27 28.48
N LYS A 8 -15.62 6.44 27.32
CA LYS A 8 -15.14 5.78 26.10
C LYS A 8 -13.97 6.62 25.62
N GLU A 9 -12.76 6.14 25.89
CA GLU A 9 -11.54 6.66 25.29
C GLU A 9 -11.69 6.64 23.77
N GLU A 10 -11.63 7.80 23.12
CA GLU A 10 -11.44 7.89 21.68
C GLU A 10 -10.05 7.33 21.39
N SER A 11 -9.98 6.10 20.89
CA SER A 11 -8.73 5.50 20.42
C SER A 11 -8.15 6.39 19.33
N THR A 12 -6.88 6.79 19.48
CA THR A 12 -6.22 7.62 18.46
C THR A 12 -5.99 6.79 17.19
N LEU A 13 -5.78 7.46 16.05
CA LEU A 13 -5.40 6.78 14.81
C LEU A 13 -4.16 5.91 15.01
N ASP A 14 -3.19 6.40 15.78
CA ASP A 14 -1.93 5.71 16.06
C ASP A 14 -2.14 4.43 16.87
N ASP A 15 -3.11 4.43 17.80
CA ASP A 15 -3.49 3.24 18.56
C ASP A 15 -4.12 2.18 17.65
N GLU A 16 -5.00 2.59 16.74
CA GLU A 16 -5.64 1.66 15.79
C GLU A 16 -4.65 1.10 14.76
N LEU A 17 -3.72 1.94 14.30
CA LEU A 17 -2.60 1.51 13.47
C LEU A 17 -1.70 0.52 14.20
N SER A 18 -1.39 0.78 15.47
CA SER A 18 -0.55 -0.10 16.28
C SER A 18 -1.23 -1.44 16.55
N LYS A 19 -2.54 -1.45 16.81
CA LYS A 19 -3.33 -2.70 16.93
C LYS A 19 -3.31 -3.51 15.63
N LEU A 20 -3.39 -2.83 14.48
CA LEU A 20 -3.45 -3.49 13.18
C LEU A 20 -2.08 -4.04 12.74
N TYR A 21 -1.05 -3.19 12.78
CA TYR A 21 0.27 -3.46 12.19
C TYR A 21 1.34 -3.89 13.20
N GLY A 22 1.11 -3.70 14.50
CA GLY A 22 2.11 -3.95 15.54
C GLY A 22 2.82 -2.66 15.95
N ASN A 23 4.15 -2.70 16.10
CA ASN A 23 4.89 -1.51 16.50
C ASN A 23 4.93 -0.48 15.36
N VAL A 24 4.20 0.63 15.50
CA VAL A 24 4.16 1.76 14.56
C VAL A 24 4.84 2.94 15.23
N ASP A 25 5.89 3.47 14.60
CA ASP A 25 6.54 4.71 15.03
C ASP A 25 6.12 5.84 14.07
N PRO A 26 5.23 6.76 14.49
CA PRO A 26 4.78 7.88 13.66
C PRO A 26 5.86 8.94 13.43
N HIS A 27 7.01 8.84 14.13
CA HIS A 27 8.13 9.76 14.03
C HIS A 27 9.36 9.16 13.35
N ALA A 28 9.31 7.88 12.93
CA ALA A 28 10.36 7.24 12.15
C ALA A 28 10.34 7.71 10.68
N TYR A 29 10.84 8.92 10.44
CA TYR A 29 11.00 9.44 9.10
C TYR A 29 12.23 8.85 8.43
N HIS A 30 12.02 8.01 7.41
CA HIS A 30 13.05 7.48 6.50
C HIS A 30 14.18 6.69 7.17
N CYS A 31 14.14 5.36 7.04
CA CYS A 31 15.34 4.56 7.23
C CYS A 31 16.28 4.81 6.04
N ARG A 32 17.41 5.49 6.26
CA ARG A 32 18.36 5.87 5.19
C ARG A 32 18.85 4.69 4.34
N ASP A 33 18.91 3.50 4.94
CA ASP A 33 19.37 2.27 4.30
C ASP A 33 18.22 1.36 3.82
N ALA A 34 16.97 1.85 3.87
CA ALA A 34 15.84 1.10 3.37
C ALA A 34 15.95 0.84 1.86
N LEU A 35 15.58 -0.38 1.47
CA LEU A 35 15.32 -0.67 0.07
C LEU A 35 14.13 0.19 -0.37
N LYS A 36 14.34 1.06 -1.35
CA LYS A 36 13.28 1.89 -1.91
C LYS A 36 12.58 1.16 -3.04
N VAL A 37 11.27 1.27 -3.06
CA VAL A 37 10.43 0.77 -4.15
C VAL A 37 9.36 1.80 -4.48
N TYR A 38 9.11 1.98 -5.77
CA TYR A 38 8.04 2.81 -6.31
C TYR A 38 6.96 1.90 -6.86
N THR A 39 5.71 2.21 -6.55
CA THR A 39 4.56 1.43 -6.96
C THR A 39 3.53 2.32 -7.62
N ASP A 40 2.99 1.83 -8.72
CA ASP A 40 1.90 2.49 -9.45
C ASP A 40 0.90 1.45 -9.96
N GLY A 41 -0.37 1.82 -9.96
CA GLY A 41 -1.44 1.05 -10.57
C GLY A 41 -2.09 1.83 -11.70
N SER A 42 -2.22 1.18 -12.85
CA SER A 42 -2.89 1.74 -14.01
C SER A 42 -4.10 0.91 -14.40
N CYS A 43 -5.17 1.56 -14.81
CA CYS A 43 -6.29 0.95 -15.49
C CYS A 43 -6.56 1.72 -16.78
N ASP A 44 -6.80 1.00 -17.88
CA ASP A 44 -7.32 1.62 -19.10
C ASP A 44 -8.75 2.17 -18.89
N ASP A 45 -9.41 2.63 -19.96
CA ASP A 45 -10.71 3.29 -19.86
C ASP A 45 -11.68 2.46 -19.00
N PRO A 46 -12.05 2.93 -17.79
CA PRO A 46 -12.92 2.17 -16.89
C PRO A 46 -14.34 2.01 -17.44
N ARG A 47 -14.69 2.73 -18.52
CA ARG A 47 -15.96 2.58 -19.26
C ARG A 47 -15.87 1.55 -20.39
N SER A 48 -14.67 1.03 -20.67
CA SER A 48 -14.48 -0.08 -21.59
C SER A 48 -15.32 -1.28 -21.11
N PRO A 49 -15.96 -2.03 -22.02
CA PRO A 49 -16.62 -3.28 -21.65
C PRO A 49 -15.67 -4.31 -21.02
N HIS A 50 -14.36 -4.18 -21.31
CA HIS A 50 -13.32 -5.08 -20.83
C HIS A 50 -12.12 -4.26 -20.37
N PRO A 51 -12.20 -3.62 -19.19
CA PRO A 51 -11.09 -2.85 -18.68
C PRO A 51 -9.90 -3.75 -18.35
N LYS A 52 -8.71 -3.19 -18.43
CA LYS A 52 -7.43 -3.83 -18.16
C LYS A 52 -6.67 -3.00 -17.17
N ALA A 53 -6.38 -3.62 -16.03
CA ALA A 53 -5.60 -3.02 -14.97
C ALA A 53 -4.27 -3.74 -14.80
N GLY A 54 -3.21 -2.97 -14.69
CA GLY A 54 -1.84 -3.43 -14.50
C GLY A 54 -1.18 -2.75 -13.30
N ALA A 55 -0.22 -3.45 -12.71
CA ALA A 55 0.52 -2.98 -11.54
C ALA A 55 2.02 -2.96 -11.84
N GLY A 56 2.65 -1.82 -11.55
CA GLY A 56 4.06 -1.57 -11.74
C GLY A 56 4.81 -1.50 -10.42
N VAL A 57 5.96 -2.17 -10.35
CA VAL A 57 6.84 -2.17 -9.18
C VAL A 57 8.27 -1.93 -9.64
N PHE A 58 8.87 -0.85 -9.15
CA PHE A 58 10.19 -0.39 -9.55
C PHE A 58 11.12 -0.14 -8.35
N PHE A 59 12.17 -0.94 -8.24
CA PHE A 59 13.23 -0.87 -7.24
C PHE A 59 14.48 -0.12 -7.73
N GLY A 60 14.50 0.35 -8.97
CA GLY A 60 15.63 1.07 -9.57
C GLY A 60 16.08 0.49 -10.92
N PRO A 61 16.91 1.21 -11.68
CA PRO A 61 17.36 0.77 -13.00
C PRO A 61 18.06 -0.59 -12.95
N ASN A 62 17.73 -1.46 -13.92
CA ASN A 62 18.28 -2.83 -14.04
C ASN A 62 18.11 -3.73 -12.80
N ASN A 63 17.23 -3.37 -11.86
CA ASN A 63 16.99 -4.18 -10.68
C ASN A 63 16.12 -5.40 -11.05
N PRO A 64 16.56 -6.64 -10.77
CA PRO A 64 15.82 -7.86 -11.12
C PRO A 64 14.48 -8.00 -10.37
N LEU A 65 14.28 -7.22 -9.31
CA LEU A 65 13.02 -7.21 -8.56
C LEU A 65 11.93 -6.41 -9.26
N ASN A 66 12.27 -5.56 -10.24
CA ASN A 66 11.31 -4.80 -11.03
C ASN A 66 10.33 -5.74 -11.73
N CYS A 67 9.06 -5.34 -11.80
CA CYS A 67 8.08 -6.08 -12.57
C CYS A 67 6.83 -5.28 -12.93
N SER A 68 6.19 -5.73 -14.00
CA SER A 68 4.79 -5.47 -14.29
C SER A 68 3.97 -6.73 -14.01
N ARG A 69 2.72 -6.57 -13.56
CA ARG A 69 1.76 -7.67 -13.41
C ARG A 69 0.36 -7.25 -13.81
N ARG A 70 -0.35 -8.16 -14.46
CA ARG A 70 -1.80 -8.04 -14.64
C ARG A 70 -2.50 -8.12 -13.28
N VAL A 71 -3.40 -7.18 -13.02
CA VAL A 71 -4.19 -7.15 -11.77
C VAL A 71 -5.19 -8.31 -11.80
N SER A 72 -5.24 -9.08 -10.71
CA SER A 72 -6.26 -10.12 -10.52
C SER A 72 -7.54 -9.54 -9.91
N GLY A 73 -8.70 -10.06 -10.32
CA GLY A 73 -10.01 -9.58 -9.83
C GLY A 73 -10.52 -8.38 -10.62
N GLU A 74 -11.21 -7.45 -9.94
CA GLU A 74 -11.82 -6.28 -10.58
C GLU A 74 -10.79 -5.41 -11.32
N GLN A 75 -11.12 -4.95 -12.52
CA GLN A 75 -10.19 -4.17 -13.33
C GLN A 75 -10.47 -2.67 -13.10
N THR A 76 -9.89 -2.14 -12.02
CA THR A 76 -10.05 -0.73 -11.61
C THR A 76 -8.72 -0.14 -11.19
N ASN A 77 -8.58 1.19 -11.30
CA ASN A 77 -7.36 1.88 -10.89
C ASN A 77 -7.08 1.68 -9.39
N ALA A 78 -8.10 1.87 -8.54
CA ALA A 78 -7.97 1.68 -7.09
C ALA A 78 -7.45 0.29 -6.71
N ARG A 79 -7.92 -0.76 -7.40
CA ARG A 79 -7.44 -2.12 -7.17
C ARG A 79 -6.01 -2.30 -7.68
N ALA A 80 -5.69 -1.74 -8.84
CA ALA A 80 -4.35 -1.78 -9.42
C ALA A 80 -3.29 -1.20 -8.47
N GLU A 81 -3.61 -0.08 -7.85
CA GLU A 81 -2.75 0.66 -6.93
C GLU A 81 -2.44 -0.16 -5.67
N LEU A 82 -3.46 -0.74 -5.04
CA LEU A 82 -3.28 -1.66 -3.91
C LEU A 82 -2.55 -2.94 -4.32
N TYR A 83 -2.83 -3.45 -5.52
CA TYR A 83 -2.18 -4.65 -6.04
C TYR A 83 -0.68 -4.41 -6.24
N ALA A 84 -0.27 -3.23 -6.73
CA ALA A 84 1.13 -2.85 -6.87
C ALA A 84 1.88 -2.88 -5.52
N VAL A 85 1.26 -2.36 -4.46
CA VAL A 85 1.82 -2.46 -3.09
C VAL A 85 1.96 -3.92 -2.64
N LEU A 86 0.93 -4.74 -2.86
CA LEU A 86 0.99 -6.16 -2.52
C LEU A 86 2.13 -6.88 -3.26
N VAL A 87 2.30 -6.60 -4.56
CA VAL A 87 3.38 -7.18 -5.36
C VAL A 87 4.75 -6.71 -4.86
N ALA A 88 4.91 -5.43 -4.51
CA ALA A 88 6.14 -4.90 -3.94
C ALA A 88 6.52 -5.61 -2.63
N LEU A 89 5.54 -5.81 -1.74
CA LEU A 89 5.72 -6.55 -0.48
C LEU A 89 6.16 -8.01 -0.69
N GLN A 90 5.60 -8.67 -1.71
CA GLN A 90 5.95 -10.05 -2.07
C GLN A 90 7.34 -10.17 -2.69
N ARG A 91 7.80 -9.14 -3.43
CA ARG A 91 9.10 -9.11 -4.10
C ARG A 91 10.23 -8.71 -3.17
N ALA A 92 9.97 -7.81 -2.23
CA ALA A 92 10.99 -7.26 -1.34
C ALA A 92 11.44 -8.29 -0.28
N PRO A 93 12.76 -8.46 -0.05
CA PRO A 93 13.29 -9.27 1.05
C PRO A 93 12.67 -8.85 2.39
N ARG A 94 12.17 -9.81 3.19
CA ARG A 94 11.40 -9.52 4.42
C ARG A 94 12.24 -9.01 5.58
N ASP A 95 13.52 -9.35 5.58
CA ASP A 95 14.55 -9.01 6.57
C ASP A 95 15.23 -7.65 6.31
N ARG A 96 14.86 -6.96 5.23
CA ARG A 96 15.35 -5.62 4.92
C ARG A 96 14.28 -4.56 5.15
N ALA A 97 14.71 -3.42 5.68
CA ALA A 97 13.88 -2.23 5.77
C ALA A 97 13.38 -1.85 4.36
N LEU A 98 12.09 -1.51 4.24
CA LEU A 98 11.44 -1.22 2.96
C LEU A 98 10.74 0.14 3.01
N GLU A 99 10.98 0.98 2.01
CA GLU A 99 10.28 2.24 1.81
C GLU A 99 9.45 2.15 0.54
N ILE A 100 8.12 2.09 0.69
CA ILE A 100 7.19 2.06 -0.43
C ILE A 100 6.78 3.50 -0.76
N ASN A 101 7.10 3.92 -1.98
CA ASN A 101 6.77 5.22 -2.53
C ASN A 101 5.59 5.06 -3.51
N THR A 102 4.54 5.85 -3.33
CA THR A 102 3.36 5.87 -4.20
C THR A 102 2.82 7.29 -4.31
N ASP A 103 2.32 7.68 -5.47
CA ASP A 103 1.58 8.94 -5.64
C ASP A 103 0.08 8.80 -5.37
N SER A 104 -0.38 7.59 -5.12
CA SER A 104 -1.77 7.28 -4.85
C SER A 104 -2.16 7.66 -3.42
N GLU A 105 -2.81 8.81 -3.26
CA GLU A 105 -3.47 9.16 -1.99
C GLU A 105 -4.45 8.08 -1.54
N TYR A 106 -5.06 7.36 -2.50
CA TYR A 106 -5.95 6.25 -2.20
C TYR A 106 -5.23 5.13 -1.47
N VAL A 107 -4.02 4.75 -1.89
CA VAL A 107 -3.20 3.74 -1.18
C VAL A 107 -2.88 4.21 0.22
N ILE A 108 -2.40 5.45 0.37
CA ILE A 108 -2.08 6.02 1.68
C ILE A 108 -3.31 5.93 2.59
N LYS A 109 -4.46 6.46 2.16
CA LYS A 109 -5.70 6.45 2.96
C LYS A 109 -6.20 5.03 3.23
N SER A 110 -6.03 4.13 2.27
CA SER A 110 -6.45 2.74 2.41
C SER A 110 -5.67 2.00 3.48
N LEU A 111 -4.36 2.24 3.57
CA LEU A 111 -3.51 1.55 4.53
C LEU A 111 -3.51 2.24 5.90
N THR A 112 -3.73 3.55 5.97
CA THR A 112 -3.71 4.29 7.24
C THR A 112 -5.08 4.44 7.89
N PHE A 113 -6.17 4.62 7.13
CA PHE A 113 -7.51 4.87 7.68
C PHE A 113 -8.47 3.70 7.44
N TYR A 114 -8.56 3.22 6.20
CA TYR A 114 -9.58 2.22 5.86
C TYR A 114 -9.22 0.83 6.39
N ALA A 115 -7.96 0.39 6.30
CA ALA A 115 -7.57 -0.93 6.76
C ALA A 115 -7.87 -1.16 8.26
N PRO A 116 -7.58 -0.23 9.19
CA PRO A 116 -8.01 -0.38 10.59
C PRO A 116 -9.52 -0.57 10.74
N MET A 117 -10.32 0.31 10.12
CA MET A 117 -11.79 0.23 10.16
C MET A 117 -12.31 -1.09 9.59
N GLN A 118 -11.80 -1.49 8.43
CA GLN A 118 -12.26 -2.69 7.71
C GLN A 118 -11.80 -3.98 8.38
N SER A 119 -10.68 -3.96 9.13
CA SER A 119 -10.23 -5.11 9.92
C SER A 119 -11.27 -5.51 10.98
N MET A 120 -11.92 -4.53 11.60
CA MET A 120 -12.99 -4.74 12.59
C MET A 120 -14.29 -5.23 11.94
N CYS A 121 -14.54 -4.87 10.69
CA CYS A 121 -15.71 -5.30 9.92
C CYS A 121 -15.48 -6.61 9.12
N GLY A 122 -14.36 -7.30 9.34
CA GLY A 122 -14.06 -8.57 8.68
C GLY A 122 -13.77 -8.44 7.18
N TRP A 123 -13.25 -7.29 6.74
CA TRP A 123 -12.79 -7.03 5.36
C TRP A 123 -13.91 -7.07 4.30
N LYS A 124 -15.15 -6.82 4.69
CA LYS A 124 -16.33 -6.83 3.79
C LYS A 124 -16.48 -5.49 3.06
N CYS A 125 -15.49 -5.14 2.24
CA CYS A 125 -15.48 -3.93 1.42
C CYS A 125 -14.84 -4.17 0.05
N ALA A 126 -14.95 -3.19 -0.84
CA ALA A 126 -14.21 -3.20 -2.10
C ALA A 126 -12.70 -3.31 -1.82
N ASN A 127 -12.03 -4.23 -2.53
CA ASN A 127 -10.61 -4.55 -2.34
C ASN A 127 -10.23 -5.06 -0.93
N GLY A 128 -11.19 -5.48 -0.11
CA GLY A 128 -10.94 -6.00 1.23
C GLY A 128 -10.02 -7.24 1.23
N ASP A 129 -10.04 -8.03 0.16
CA ASP A 129 -9.11 -9.14 -0.06
C ASP A 129 -7.65 -8.67 -0.16
N LEU A 130 -7.40 -7.56 -0.89
CA LEU A 130 -6.07 -6.97 -1.00
C LEU A 130 -5.65 -6.29 0.30
N LEU A 131 -6.53 -5.52 0.95
CA LEU A 131 -6.21 -4.87 2.23
C LEU A 131 -5.80 -5.90 3.28
N ARG A 132 -6.58 -6.98 3.44
CA ARG A 132 -6.26 -8.08 4.35
C ARG A 132 -4.90 -8.71 4.02
N SER A 133 -4.62 -8.92 2.75
CA SER A 133 -3.36 -9.54 2.30
C SER A 133 -2.17 -8.62 2.56
N ILE A 134 -2.28 -7.33 2.22
CA ILE A 134 -1.25 -6.31 2.47
C ILE A 134 -0.94 -6.22 3.95
N VAL A 135 -1.97 -6.12 4.80
CA VAL A 135 -1.82 -6.08 6.27
C VAL A 135 -1.10 -7.34 6.77
N SER A 136 -1.49 -8.52 6.28
CA SER A 136 -0.81 -9.77 6.65
C SER A 136 0.65 -9.78 6.24
N TRP A 137 0.98 -9.30 5.04
CA TRP A 137 2.36 -9.19 4.57
C TRP A 137 3.16 -8.23 5.45
N ILE A 138 2.65 -7.03 5.71
CA ILE A 138 3.30 -6.02 6.55
C ILE A 138 3.59 -6.58 7.94
N ARG A 139 2.59 -7.15 8.63
CA ARG A 139 2.75 -7.74 9.98
C ARG A 139 3.77 -8.87 10.04
N SER A 140 3.94 -9.58 8.93
CA SER A 140 4.86 -10.71 8.86
C SER A 140 6.31 -10.29 8.64
N ARG A 141 6.59 -9.02 8.33
CA ARG A 141 7.95 -8.55 8.08
C ARG A 141 8.67 -8.30 9.42
N PRO A 142 9.84 -8.93 9.66
CA PRO A 142 10.66 -8.61 10.83
C PRO A 142 11.33 -7.24 10.73
N ALA A 143 11.62 -6.77 9.52
CA ALA A 143 12.25 -5.48 9.29
C ALA A 143 11.22 -4.37 9.07
N PRO A 144 11.56 -3.11 9.41
CA PRO A 144 10.61 -2.00 9.37
C PRO A 144 10.15 -1.66 7.95
N LEU A 145 8.96 -1.07 7.85
CA LEU A 145 8.38 -0.60 6.61
C LEU A 145 7.90 0.83 6.77
N SER A 146 8.22 1.69 5.80
CA SER A 146 7.65 3.03 5.67
C SER A 146 6.83 3.13 4.39
N LEU A 147 5.74 3.90 4.48
CA LEU A 147 4.89 4.24 3.35
C LEU A 147 5.01 5.75 3.13
N VAL A 148 5.45 6.15 1.94
CA VAL A 148 5.75 7.54 1.59
C VAL A 148 4.88 7.95 0.41
N TRP A 149 4.11 9.02 0.61
CA TRP A 149 3.42 9.67 -0.49
C TRP A 149 4.42 10.52 -1.28
N VAL A 150 4.45 10.33 -2.59
CA VAL A 150 5.22 11.17 -3.51
C VAL A 150 4.26 11.95 -4.40
N LYS A 151 4.66 13.15 -4.84
CA LYS A 151 3.81 13.91 -5.75
C LYS A 151 3.83 13.29 -7.15
N GLY A 152 2.66 12.89 -7.64
CA GLY A 152 2.49 12.40 -9.02
C GLY A 152 2.78 13.47 -10.07
N HIS A 153 3.21 13.05 -11.26
CA HIS A 153 3.47 13.91 -12.43
C HIS A 153 4.38 15.12 -12.19
N ALA A 154 5.32 15.01 -11.25
CA ALA A 154 6.24 16.08 -10.87
C ALA A 154 7.69 15.86 -11.39
N GLY A 155 7.88 15.02 -12.41
CA GLY A 155 9.22 14.69 -12.94
C GLY A 155 10.00 13.69 -12.07
N ASN A 156 9.32 12.93 -11.21
CA ASN A 156 9.95 11.85 -10.45
C ASN A 156 10.13 10.63 -11.35
N ILE A 157 11.33 10.50 -11.93
CA ILE A 157 11.68 9.43 -12.88
C ILE A 157 11.38 8.02 -12.35
N HIS A 158 11.50 7.79 -11.04
CA HIS A 158 11.22 6.47 -10.47
C HIS A 158 9.72 6.16 -10.42
N ASN A 159 8.89 7.17 -10.18
CA ASN A 159 7.43 7.03 -10.23
C ASN A 159 6.94 6.87 -11.67
N GLU A 160 7.52 7.63 -12.61
CA GLU A 160 7.24 7.49 -14.04
C GLU A 160 7.59 6.09 -14.55
N GLU A 161 8.67 5.49 -14.05
CA GLU A 161 9.04 4.13 -14.42
C GLU A 161 8.10 3.08 -13.79
N ALA A 162 7.58 3.33 -12.58
CA ALA A 162 6.52 2.51 -12.00
C ALA A 162 5.24 2.59 -12.84
N ASP A 163 4.79 3.78 -13.24
CA ASP A 163 3.64 3.97 -14.15
C ASP A 163 3.84 3.29 -15.51
N ARG A 164 5.05 3.39 -16.08
CA ARG A 164 5.40 2.67 -17.31
C ARG A 164 5.25 1.16 -17.14
N LEU A 165 5.72 0.60 -16.02
CA LEU A 165 5.56 -0.82 -15.71
C LEU A 165 4.08 -1.18 -15.47
N ALA A 166 3.30 -0.30 -14.83
CA ALA A 166 1.89 -0.53 -14.59
C ALA A 166 1.12 -0.66 -15.91
N LYS A 167 1.38 0.23 -16.88
CA LYS A 167 0.78 0.18 -18.23
C LYS A 167 1.20 -1.04 -19.06
N LEU A 168 2.32 -1.70 -18.72
CA LEU A 168 2.77 -2.94 -19.35
C LEU A 168 2.13 -4.21 -18.76
N GLY A 169 1.54 -4.12 -17.57
CA GLY A 169 0.92 -5.26 -16.86
C GLY A 169 -0.47 -5.61 -17.37
#